data_AF-A0A811QNJ9-F1
#
_entry.id   AF-A0A811QNJ9-F1
#
_cell.length_a   1.000
_cell.length_b   1.000
_cell.length_c   1.000
_cell.angle_alpha   90.00
_cell.angle_beta   90.00
_cell.angle_gamma   90.00
#
_symmetry.space_group_name_H-M   'P 1'
#
loop_
_entity.id
_entity.type
_entity.pdbx_description
1 polymer ?
#
loop_
_entity_poly.entity_id
_entity_poly.type
_entity_poly.pdbx_seq_one_letter_code
_entity_poly.pdbx_strand_id
1 'polypeptide(L)'
;MLPQKAPKNASAAAADLVEGRDHISNLPDGVLQHILSFLPAQDVVRTCLLAKRWRHMWESTTVLRFVCGGLKEPGSVEEIKEFVDHLLRLRIRGGTPLDTCDFRFHLDENKDFDMSRIVLWIRISLQCKVRVLQFIFVGDNYQDILPQDDHPFFISQYLKKLELENFNEMVPRFLDFSCCPFLEDLEIVYCALARPKLISSQSLKRLTIKRVPDGILDRTTGRMLPRKAPKIASAAAAAPVEGRDHMSNLPDGVLQHILSFLPAQDVVRTCVLAKRWRHLWESSTVLRFVCGGLKEPGFVDEIQEFVDHLLRLRIHGGTPLDTCEFRLDEYCRTAAMARFILWIHIALQCKVRVLRLNYSGQFPSLDGHPFFISQYLKKLELEGLDTLPNRLLDFSCCPNLEDLEVDDCNLGDLLLISSQSLKHLTIQCC
;
A
#
# COMPACT_ATOMS: atom_id res chain seq x y z
N MET A 1 25.52 87.89 -8.28
CA MET A 1 25.83 87.00 -7.14
C MET A 1 24.74 85.94 -7.01
N LEU A 2 25.05 84.79 -6.42
CA LEU A 2 24.12 83.65 -6.27
C LEU A 2 23.23 83.81 -5.04
N PRO A 3 21.91 83.56 -5.12
CA PRO A 3 21.12 83.18 -3.96
C PRO A 3 21.36 81.68 -3.65
N GLN A 4 21.99 81.38 -2.52
CA GLN A 4 22.15 79.99 -2.08
C GLN A 4 20.79 79.39 -1.70
N LYS A 5 20.47 78.21 -2.25
CA LYS A 5 19.19 77.52 -2.03
C LYS A 5 19.42 76.32 -1.12
N ALA A 6 19.06 76.46 0.16
CA ALA A 6 19.16 75.38 1.13
C ALA A 6 18.28 74.16 0.72
N PRO A 7 18.70 72.92 1.03
CA PRO A 7 18.06 71.72 0.48
C PRO A 7 16.71 71.39 1.13
N LYS A 8 15.68 71.16 0.31
CA LYS A 8 14.35 70.65 0.75
C LYS A 8 14.35 69.12 0.99
N ASN A 9 15.29 68.60 1.75
CA ASN A 9 15.40 67.15 2.04
C ASN A 9 15.04 66.82 3.50
N ALA A 10 13.74 66.83 3.82
CA ALA A 10 13.22 66.36 5.12
C ALA A 10 11.83 65.69 5.05
N SER A 11 11.19 65.62 3.87
CA SER A 11 9.78 65.21 3.73
C SER A 11 9.53 64.12 2.67
N ALA A 12 10.59 63.49 2.14
CA ALA A 12 10.52 62.54 1.01
C ALA A 12 11.07 61.14 1.33
N ALA A 13 11.56 60.89 2.54
CA ALA A 13 12.27 59.67 2.93
C ALA A 13 11.51 58.77 3.91
N ALA A 14 10.21 59.03 4.14
CA ALA A 14 9.40 58.37 5.17
C ALA A 14 7.99 57.96 4.67
N ALA A 15 7.82 57.80 3.36
CA ALA A 15 6.54 57.45 2.72
C ALA A 15 6.58 56.11 1.93
N ASP A 16 7.73 55.42 1.91
CA ASP A 16 7.98 54.22 1.09
C ASP A 16 7.95 52.91 1.93
N LEU A 17 7.26 52.93 3.07
CA LEU A 17 7.10 51.78 3.95
C LEU A 17 5.73 51.12 3.73
N VAL A 18 5.76 50.00 3.02
CA VAL A 18 4.65 49.06 2.78
C VAL A 18 3.51 49.63 1.92
N GLU A 19 3.85 50.03 0.69
CA GLU A 19 2.99 49.60 -0.42
C GLU A 19 2.92 48.06 -0.41
N GLY A 20 1.72 47.49 -0.45
CA GLY A 20 1.51 46.04 -0.60
C GLY A 20 1.84 45.57 -2.01
N ARG A 21 3.12 45.61 -2.39
CA ARG A 21 3.60 45.22 -3.72
C ARG A 21 3.28 43.74 -3.96
N ASP A 22 2.55 43.46 -5.03
CA ASP A 22 2.17 42.10 -5.40
C ASP A 22 3.38 41.34 -5.98
N HIS A 23 4.23 40.85 -5.07
CA HIS A 23 5.43 40.08 -5.41
C HIS A 23 5.10 38.76 -6.11
N ILE A 24 3.91 38.20 -5.92
CA ILE A 24 3.51 36.94 -6.55
C ILE A 24 3.21 37.19 -8.03
N SER A 25 2.45 38.25 -8.37
CA SER A 25 2.24 38.69 -9.76
C SER A 25 3.49 39.17 -10.50
N ASN A 26 4.68 39.15 -9.87
CA ASN A 26 5.97 39.38 -10.54
C ASN A 26 6.70 38.08 -10.94
N LEU A 27 6.23 36.90 -10.51
CA LEU A 27 6.86 35.62 -10.86
C LEU A 27 6.69 35.26 -12.35
N PRO A 28 7.51 34.37 -12.94
CA PRO A 28 7.30 33.86 -14.30
C PRO A 28 6.02 33.01 -14.40
N ASP A 29 5.32 33.03 -15.54
CA ASP A 29 4.04 32.32 -15.70
C ASP A 29 4.14 30.81 -15.46
N GLY A 30 5.26 30.18 -15.78
CA GLY A 30 5.50 28.76 -15.48
C GLY A 30 5.52 28.46 -13.96
N VAL A 31 6.02 29.38 -13.14
CA VAL A 31 6.00 29.25 -11.67
C VAL A 31 4.58 29.46 -11.15
N LEU A 32 3.86 30.45 -11.69
CA LEU A 32 2.47 30.71 -11.34
C LEU A 32 1.54 29.54 -11.70
N GLN A 33 1.69 28.96 -12.89
CA GLN A 33 0.94 27.77 -13.29
C GLN A 33 1.33 26.54 -12.47
N HIS A 34 2.60 26.41 -12.03
CA HIS A 34 2.99 25.37 -11.09
C HIS A 34 2.31 25.55 -9.72
N ILE A 35 2.23 26.77 -9.18
CA ILE A 35 1.48 27.07 -7.95
C ILE A 35 0.00 26.72 -8.12
N LEU A 36 -0.64 27.17 -9.21
CA LEU A 36 -2.04 26.84 -9.52
C LEU A 36 -2.26 25.32 -9.65
N SER A 37 -1.27 24.56 -10.14
CA SER A 37 -1.38 23.11 -10.30
C SER A 37 -1.54 22.32 -8.99
N PHE A 38 -1.32 22.93 -7.83
CA PHE A 38 -1.55 22.34 -6.51
C PHE A 38 -2.92 22.70 -5.90
N LEU A 39 -3.61 23.73 -6.41
CA LEU A 39 -4.84 24.25 -5.82
C LEU A 39 -6.09 23.52 -6.33
N PRO A 40 -7.18 23.47 -5.54
CA PRO A 40 -8.50 23.10 -6.04
C PRO A 40 -8.95 24.05 -7.17
N ALA A 41 -9.71 23.53 -8.13
CA ALA A 41 -10.18 24.29 -9.30
C ALA A 41 -11.01 25.54 -8.91
N GLN A 42 -11.76 25.46 -7.80
CA GLN A 42 -12.45 26.63 -7.23
C GLN A 42 -11.47 27.76 -6.88
N ASP A 43 -10.35 27.43 -6.20
CA ASP A 43 -9.35 28.40 -5.78
C ASP A 43 -8.51 28.91 -6.95
N VAL A 44 -8.19 28.04 -7.91
CA VAL A 44 -7.59 28.44 -9.20
C VAL A 44 -8.43 29.51 -9.88
N VAL A 45 -9.76 29.34 -9.96
CA VAL A 45 -10.66 30.36 -10.50
C VAL A 45 -10.72 31.59 -9.58
N ARG A 46 -10.82 31.45 -8.25
CA ARG A 46 -10.80 32.58 -7.29
C ARG A 46 -9.55 33.46 -7.42
N THR A 47 -8.41 32.92 -7.87
CA THR A 47 -7.20 33.75 -8.11
C THR A 47 -7.45 34.90 -9.10
N CYS A 48 -8.43 34.80 -10.01
CA CYS A 48 -8.77 35.86 -10.96
C CYS A 48 -9.14 37.21 -10.31
N LEU A 49 -9.47 37.19 -9.01
CA LEU A 49 -9.81 38.36 -8.19
C LEU A 49 -8.59 39.03 -7.54
N LEU A 50 -7.43 38.35 -7.44
CA LEU A 50 -6.26 38.81 -6.69
C LEU A 50 -5.57 40.01 -7.37
N ALA A 51 -5.28 39.89 -8.67
CA ALA A 51 -4.78 40.99 -9.48
C ALA A 51 -5.05 40.75 -10.97
N LYS A 52 -4.91 41.82 -11.79
CA LYS A 52 -5.19 41.81 -13.24
C LYS A 52 -4.50 40.67 -14.00
N ARG A 53 -3.28 40.26 -13.59
CA ARG A 53 -2.51 39.18 -14.23
C ARG A 53 -3.20 37.82 -14.11
N TRP A 54 -3.80 37.53 -12.96
CA TRP A 54 -4.45 36.24 -12.67
C TRP A 54 -5.79 36.04 -13.40
N ARG A 55 -6.40 37.13 -13.91
CA ARG A 55 -7.78 37.16 -14.42
C ARG A 55 -8.13 36.03 -15.40
N HIS A 56 -7.16 35.61 -16.21
CA HIS A 56 -7.29 34.60 -17.26
C HIS A 56 -6.35 33.39 -17.07
N MET A 57 -5.66 33.26 -15.93
CA MET A 57 -4.66 32.20 -15.75
C MET A 57 -5.27 30.81 -15.63
N TRP A 58 -6.47 30.71 -15.04
CA TRP A 58 -7.27 29.48 -14.95
C TRP A 58 -7.68 28.91 -16.32
N GLU A 59 -7.69 29.73 -17.38
CA GLU A 59 -7.96 29.29 -18.77
C GLU A 59 -6.79 28.49 -19.36
N SER A 60 -5.57 28.73 -18.86
CA SER A 60 -4.31 28.16 -19.35
C SER A 60 -3.65 27.16 -18.40
N THR A 61 -4.15 26.97 -17.18
CA THR A 61 -3.66 25.94 -16.25
C THR A 61 -3.84 24.54 -16.83
N THR A 62 -2.80 23.70 -16.83
CA THR A 62 -2.88 22.34 -17.40
C THR A 62 -3.34 21.27 -16.40
N VAL A 63 -3.50 21.62 -15.12
CA VAL A 63 -3.99 20.73 -14.07
C VAL A 63 -5.28 21.29 -13.48
N LEU A 64 -6.34 20.48 -13.42
CA LEU A 64 -7.57 20.76 -12.69
C LEU A 64 -7.78 19.72 -11.60
N ARG A 65 -8.11 20.17 -10.39
CA ARG A 65 -8.43 19.33 -9.23
C ARG A 65 -9.80 19.68 -8.70
N PHE A 66 -10.78 18.82 -8.91
CA PHE A 66 -12.13 18.96 -8.39
C PHE A 66 -12.23 18.17 -7.10
N VAL A 67 -12.30 18.90 -5.98
CA VAL A 67 -12.78 18.35 -4.71
C VAL A 67 -14.29 18.57 -4.69
N CYS A 68 -15.02 17.55 -4.30
CA CYS A 68 -16.48 17.50 -4.38
C CYS A 68 -17.04 16.89 -3.08
N GLY A 69 -17.29 17.73 -2.07
CA GLY A 69 -17.92 17.37 -0.80
C GLY A 69 -16.99 17.38 0.42
N GLY A 70 -17.48 16.77 1.51
CA GLY A 70 -16.78 16.73 2.80
C GLY A 70 -16.98 17.97 3.71
N LEU A 71 -16.49 17.87 4.96
CA LEU A 71 -16.75 18.79 6.08
C LEU A 71 -16.10 20.19 5.99
N LYS A 72 -15.47 20.55 4.87
CA LYS A 72 -14.68 21.79 4.72
C LYS A 72 -15.06 22.65 3.51
N GLU A 73 -15.97 22.20 2.66
CA GLU A 73 -16.42 22.98 1.50
C GLU A 73 -17.64 23.85 1.85
N PRO A 74 -17.62 25.18 1.63
CA PRO A 74 -18.65 26.10 2.07
C PRO A 74 -19.80 26.27 1.05
N GLY A 75 -20.24 25.19 0.41
CA GLY A 75 -21.26 25.24 -0.65
C GLY A 75 -22.11 23.97 -0.74
N SER A 76 -23.23 24.06 -1.45
CA SER A 76 -24.10 22.90 -1.72
C SER A 76 -23.46 21.95 -2.75
N VAL A 77 -23.93 20.71 -2.79
CA VAL A 77 -23.50 19.73 -3.80
C VAL A 77 -23.86 20.22 -5.21
N GLU A 78 -24.98 20.92 -5.33
CA GLU A 78 -25.51 21.45 -6.58
C GLU A 78 -24.69 22.65 -7.08
N GLU A 79 -24.23 23.53 -6.19
CA GLU A 79 -23.26 24.58 -6.53
C GLU A 79 -21.95 24.01 -7.06
N ILE A 80 -21.45 22.91 -6.46
CA ILE A 80 -20.25 22.21 -6.93
C ILE A 80 -20.51 21.60 -8.31
N LYS A 81 -21.64 20.88 -8.49
CA LYS A 81 -22.05 20.28 -9.77
C LYS A 81 -22.13 21.33 -10.88
N GLU A 82 -22.73 22.50 -10.64
CA GLU A 82 -22.82 23.60 -11.61
C GLU A 82 -21.46 24.28 -11.86
N PHE A 83 -20.61 24.45 -10.84
CA PHE A 83 -19.25 24.99 -11.01
C PHE A 83 -18.40 24.09 -11.91
N VAL A 84 -18.42 22.77 -11.67
CA VAL A 84 -17.68 21.78 -12.48
C VAL A 84 -18.17 21.82 -13.93
N ASP A 85 -19.48 21.75 -14.15
CA ASP A 85 -20.10 21.86 -15.48
C ASP A 85 -19.68 23.14 -16.22
N HIS A 86 -19.74 24.29 -15.54
CA HIS A 86 -19.44 25.58 -16.15
C HIS A 86 -17.96 25.70 -16.51
N LEU A 87 -17.05 25.37 -15.59
CA LEU A 87 -15.61 25.43 -15.84
C LEU A 87 -15.20 24.47 -16.96
N LEU A 88 -15.68 23.23 -16.95
CA LEU A 88 -15.38 22.24 -17.98
C LEU A 88 -15.90 22.66 -19.37
N ARG A 89 -17.11 23.25 -19.46
CA ARG A 89 -17.64 23.83 -20.71
C ARG A 89 -16.80 25.00 -21.23
N LEU A 90 -16.27 25.85 -20.35
CA LEU A 90 -15.34 26.93 -20.71
C LEU A 90 -14.00 26.37 -21.22
N ARG A 91 -13.47 25.31 -20.58
CA ARG A 91 -12.20 24.69 -21.00
C ARG A 91 -12.26 23.99 -22.36
N ILE A 92 -13.37 23.36 -22.73
CA ILE A 92 -13.57 22.89 -24.12
C ILE A 92 -13.44 24.07 -25.11
N ARG A 93 -14.12 25.20 -24.84
CA ARG A 93 -14.11 26.37 -25.72
C ARG A 93 -12.72 27.03 -25.82
N GLY A 94 -11.95 27.03 -24.74
CA GLY A 94 -10.57 27.53 -24.74
C GLY A 94 -9.58 26.64 -25.48
N GLY A 95 -9.88 25.34 -25.66
CA GLY A 95 -9.06 24.39 -26.43
C GLY A 95 -7.69 24.06 -25.82
N THR A 96 -7.37 24.59 -24.65
CA THR A 96 -6.11 24.41 -23.90
C THR A 96 -6.02 22.98 -23.32
N PRO A 97 -5.06 22.15 -23.78
CA PRO A 97 -4.95 20.77 -23.31
C PRO A 97 -4.73 20.66 -21.80
N LEU A 98 -5.26 19.61 -21.20
CA LEU A 98 -4.96 19.25 -19.81
C LEU A 98 -3.83 18.20 -19.75
N ASP A 99 -2.88 18.43 -18.85
CA ASP A 99 -1.95 17.40 -18.39
C ASP A 99 -2.67 16.46 -17.40
N THR A 100 -3.40 17.03 -16.42
CA THR A 100 -4.12 16.25 -15.39
C THR A 100 -5.52 16.79 -15.14
N CYS A 101 -6.49 15.90 -15.00
CA CYS A 101 -7.81 16.19 -14.44
C CYS A 101 -8.10 15.18 -13.32
N ASP A 102 -8.22 15.67 -12.09
CA ASP A 102 -8.32 14.90 -10.84
C ASP A 102 -9.68 15.20 -10.19
N PHE A 103 -10.54 14.19 -10.04
CA PHE A 103 -11.86 14.31 -9.42
C PHE A 103 -11.92 13.49 -8.13
N ARG A 104 -12.23 14.13 -7.00
CA ARG A 104 -12.27 13.54 -5.66
C ARG A 104 -13.63 13.78 -5.01
N PHE A 105 -14.42 12.72 -4.91
CA PHE A 105 -15.78 12.77 -4.37
C PHE A 105 -15.76 12.37 -2.89
N HIS A 106 -15.93 13.35 -2.01
CA HIS A 106 -16.08 13.12 -0.57
C HIS A 106 -17.57 12.95 -0.26
N LEU A 107 -18.00 11.72 -0.42
CA LEU A 107 -19.38 11.29 -0.31
C LEU A 107 -19.73 11.06 1.16
N ASP A 108 -20.88 11.58 1.54
CA ASP A 108 -21.46 11.49 2.88
C ASP A 108 -22.83 10.80 2.72
N GLU A 109 -23.39 10.20 3.76
CA GLU A 109 -24.57 9.32 3.70
C GLU A 109 -25.84 10.00 3.12
N ASN A 110 -25.81 11.32 2.95
CA ASN A 110 -26.89 12.16 2.44
C ASN A 110 -26.53 12.92 1.13
N LYS A 111 -25.49 12.51 0.38
CA LYS A 111 -24.98 13.24 -0.80
C LYS A 111 -24.90 12.39 -2.07
N ASP A 112 -25.96 12.44 -2.87
CA ASP A 112 -26.08 11.82 -4.20
C ASP A 112 -25.33 12.62 -5.29
N PHE A 113 -24.53 11.92 -6.11
CA PHE A 113 -23.91 12.42 -7.35
C PHE A 113 -24.26 11.51 -8.55
N ASP A 114 -25.47 11.66 -9.10
CA ASP A 114 -25.89 11.14 -10.42
C ASP A 114 -24.74 10.80 -11.39
N MET A 115 -24.54 9.51 -11.64
CA MET A 115 -23.49 8.98 -12.52
C MET A 115 -23.58 9.51 -13.96
N SER A 116 -24.75 9.95 -14.44
CA SER A 116 -24.90 10.58 -15.75
C SER A 116 -24.03 11.84 -15.87
N ARG A 117 -23.89 12.57 -14.76
CA ARG A 117 -23.08 13.79 -14.68
C ARG A 117 -21.57 13.49 -14.55
N ILE A 118 -21.21 12.41 -13.86
CA ILE A 118 -19.83 11.87 -13.83
C ILE A 118 -19.39 11.39 -15.22
N VAL A 119 -20.25 10.66 -15.95
CA VAL A 119 -20.00 10.24 -17.34
C VAL A 119 -19.86 11.45 -18.27
N LEU A 120 -20.65 12.51 -18.07
CA LEU A 120 -20.49 13.78 -18.79
C LEU A 120 -19.12 14.43 -18.51
N TRP A 121 -18.67 14.48 -17.26
CA TRP A 121 -17.36 15.04 -16.90
C TRP A 121 -16.18 14.22 -17.43
N ILE A 122 -16.29 12.89 -17.50
CA ILE A 122 -15.33 12.03 -18.21
C ILE A 122 -15.27 12.43 -19.69
N ARG A 123 -16.42 12.42 -20.39
CA ARG A 123 -16.51 12.76 -21.82
C ARG A 123 -15.91 14.14 -22.14
N ILE A 124 -16.20 15.14 -21.32
CA ILE A 124 -15.63 16.50 -21.46
C ILE A 124 -14.12 16.52 -21.19
N SER A 125 -13.63 15.84 -20.16
CA SER A 125 -12.20 15.80 -19.83
C SER A 125 -11.38 15.18 -20.96
N LEU A 126 -11.88 14.13 -21.61
CA LEU A 126 -11.25 13.52 -22.78
C LEU A 126 -11.25 14.48 -24.00
N GLN A 127 -12.31 15.25 -24.21
CA GLN A 127 -12.35 16.31 -25.24
C GLN A 127 -11.33 17.44 -24.97
N CYS A 128 -11.03 17.72 -23.70
CA CYS A 128 -9.96 18.63 -23.27
C CYS A 128 -8.54 18.02 -23.43
N LYS A 129 -8.40 16.92 -24.20
CA LYS A 129 -7.14 16.27 -24.55
C LYS A 129 -6.31 15.83 -23.33
N VAL A 130 -6.98 15.46 -22.25
CA VAL A 130 -6.34 15.12 -20.96
C VAL A 130 -5.36 13.94 -21.09
N ARG A 131 -4.19 14.07 -20.46
CA ARG A 131 -3.15 13.01 -20.42
C ARG A 131 -3.27 12.10 -19.20
N VAL A 132 -3.62 12.63 -18.03
CA VAL A 132 -3.84 11.90 -16.78
C VAL A 132 -5.24 12.18 -16.28
N LEU A 133 -6.09 11.17 -16.19
CA LEU A 133 -7.45 11.28 -15.69
C LEU A 133 -7.60 10.43 -14.42
N GLN A 134 -8.04 11.04 -13.33
CA GLN A 134 -8.20 10.38 -12.02
C GLN A 134 -9.63 10.59 -11.52
N PHE A 135 -10.32 9.50 -11.15
CA PHE A 135 -11.62 9.52 -10.49
C PHE A 135 -11.54 8.70 -9.21
N ILE A 136 -11.63 9.39 -8.08
CA ILE A 136 -11.44 8.83 -6.74
C ILE A 136 -12.70 9.11 -5.92
N PHE A 137 -13.44 8.05 -5.57
CA PHE A 137 -14.56 8.14 -4.64
C PHE A 137 -14.08 7.85 -3.21
N VAL A 138 -14.55 8.64 -2.24
CA VAL A 138 -14.09 8.62 -0.85
C VAL A 138 -15.31 8.66 0.08
N GLY A 139 -15.76 7.49 0.50
CA GLY A 139 -16.90 7.26 1.39
C GLY A 139 -17.28 5.78 1.38
N ASP A 140 -17.77 5.24 2.50
CA ASP A 140 -17.87 3.78 2.72
C ASP A 140 -19.16 3.13 2.18
N ASN A 141 -20.15 3.94 1.73
CA ASN A 141 -21.39 3.44 1.12
C ASN A 141 -21.77 4.29 -0.10
N TYR A 142 -21.57 3.75 -1.29
CA TYR A 142 -22.08 4.33 -2.54
C TYR A 142 -22.67 3.23 -3.42
N GLN A 143 -23.97 3.30 -3.73
CA GLN A 143 -24.68 2.31 -4.52
C GLN A 143 -25.12 2.95 -5.83
N ASP A 144 -24.23 2.89 -6.82
CA ASP A 144 -24.46 3.55 -8.11
C ASP A 144 -24.15 2.59 -9.27
N ILE A 145 -25.15 2.44 -10.14
CA ILE A 145 -25.10 1.56 -11.32
C ILE A 145 -24.71 2.44 -12.50
N LEU A 146 -23.59 2.14 -13.16
CA LEU A 146 -23.21 2.85 -14.39
C LEU A 146 -24.35 2.79 -15.43
N PRO A 147 -24.72 3.92 -16.07
CA PRO A 147 -25.72 3.93 -17.12
C PRO A 147 -25.42 2.88 -18.19
N GLN A 148 -26.44 2.15 -18.64
CA GLN A 148 -26.34 1.16 -19.72
C GLN A 148 -26.27 1.85 -21.09
N ASP A 149 -25.29 2.74 -21.26
CA ASP A 149 -25.03 3.50 -22.48
C ASP A 149 -24.43 2.57 -23.55
N ASP A 150 -24.96 2.65 -24.77
CA ASP A 150 -24.55 1.80 -25.90
C ASP A 150 -23.24 2.23 -26.59
N HIS A 151 -22.56 3.24 -26.04
CA HIS A 151 -21.38 3.89 -26.62
C HIS A 151 -20.13 3.71 -25.74
N PRO A 152 -18.93 3.52 -26.33
CA PRO A 152 -17.70 3.38 -25.55
C PRO A 152 -17.40 4.65 -24.74
N PHE A 153 -17.09 4.47 -23.46
CA PHE A 153 -16.93 5.57 -22.51
C PHE A 153 -15.61 6.34 -22.69
N PHE A 154 -14.54 5.64 -23.09
CA PHE A 154 -13.18 6.20 -23.19
C PHE A 154 -12.68 6.27 -24.64
N ILE A 155 -12.87 7.43 -25.26
CA ILE A 155 -12.37 7.76 -26.60
C ILE A 155 -11.34 8.89 -26.47
N SER A 156 -10.04 8.60 -26.63
CA SER A 156 -9.00 9.64 -26.54
C SER A 156 -7.71 9.28 -27.26
N GLN A 157 -7.19 10.23 -28.05
CA GLN A 157 -5.88 10.17 -28.69
C GLN A 157 -4.75 10.78 -27.82
N TYR A 158 -5.03 11.07 -26.54
CA TYR A 158 -4.11 11.81 -25.65
C TYR A 158 -3.97 11.21 -24.24
N LEU A 159 -4.93 10.39 -23.80
CA LEU A 159 -4.95 9.77 -22.48
C LEU A 159 -3.79 8.77 -22.34
N LYS A 160 -2.98 8.95 -21.30
CA LYS A 160 -1.79 8.13 -20.97
C LYS A 160 -1.89 7.39 -19.66
N LYS A 161 -2.42 8.03 -18.60
CA LYS A 161 -2.80 7.35 -17.35
C LYS A 161 -4.30 7.52 -17.11
N LEU A 162 -4.96 6.42 -16.76
CA LEU A 162 -6.28 6.41 -16.14
C LEU A 162 -6.19 5.79 -14.74
N GLU A 163 -6.81 6.45 -13.77
CA GLU A 163 -6.85 6.02 -12.37
C GLU A 163 -8.31 6.04 -11.89
N LEU A 164 -8.80 4.90 -11.43
CA LEU A 164 -10.19 4.69 -11.02
C LEU A 164 -10.19 4.05 -9.64
N GLU A 165 -10.73 4.73 -8.63
CA GLU A 165 -10.76 4.26 -7.25
C GLU A 165 -12.19 4.27 -6.66
N ASN A 166 -12.60 3.14 -6.06
CA ASN A 166 -13.89 2.93 -5.39
C ASN A 166 -15.16 2.99 -6.30
N PHE A 167 -15.10 2.45 -7.53
CA PHE A 167 -16.31 2.28 -8.37
C PHE A 167 -17.09 1.01 -7.99
N ASN A 168 -18.34 1.16 -7.54
CA ASN A 168 -19.11 0.08 -6.90
C ASN A 168 -19.78 -0.94 -7.85
N GLU A 169 -20.04 -0.61 -9.12
CA GLU A 169 -20.26 -1.61 -10.17
C GLU A 169 -19.75 -1.15 -11.54
N MET A 170 -18.68 -1.77 -12.04
CA MET A 170 -18.14 -1.51 -13.37
C MET A 170 -18.77 -2.41 -14.43
N VAL A 171 -19.74 -1.86 -15.17
CA VAL A 171 -20.31 -2.50 -16.37
C VAL A 171 -19.18 -2.75 -17.41
N PRO A 172 -19.05 -3.95 -18.02
CA PRO A 172 -17.86 -4.29 -18.80
C PRO A 172 -17.49 -3.36 -19.96
N ARG A 173 -18.45 -2.62 -20.54
CA ARG A 173 -18.18 -1.64 -21.63
C ARG A 173 -17.49 -0.36 -21.15
N PHE A 174 -17.49 -0.08 -19.84
CA PHE A 174 -16.69 0.98 -19.23
C PHE A 174 -15.19 0.62 -19.17
N LEU A 175 -14.85 -0.66 -19.35
CA LEU A 175 -13.48 -1.19 -19.38
C LEU A 175 -12.95 -1.39 -20.82
N ASP A 176 -13.68 -0.90 -21.83
CA ASP A 176 -13.21 -0.87 -23.21
C ASP A 176 -12.38 0.39 -23.46
N PHE A 177 -11.07 0.20 -23.58
CA PHE A 177 -10.08 1.23 -23.90
C PHE A 177 -9.50 1.06 -25.30
N SER A 178 -10.15 0.29 -26.18
CA SER A 178 -9.71 0.10 -27.57
C SER A 178 -9.61 1.40 -28.36
N CYS A 179 -10.43 2.41 -28.01
CA CYS A 179 -10.37 3.77 -28.55
C CYS A 179 -9.33 4.69 -27.86
N CYS A 180 -8.42 4.14 -27.05
CA CYS A 180 -7.34 4.87 -26.36
C CYS A 180 -5.93 4.34 -26.73
N PRO A 181 -5.42 4.58 -27.95
CA PRO A 181 -4.17 3.99 -28.45
C PRO A 181 -2.88 4.49 -27.76
N PHE A 182 -2.97 5.40 -26.79
CA PHE A 182 -1.83 5.89 -26.01
C PHE A 182 -1.95 5.67 -24.49
N LEU A 183 -2.96 4.92 -24.02
CA LEU A 183 -3.15 4.58 -22.61
C LEU A 183 -2.07 3.58 -22.16
N GLU A 184 -0.99 4.08 -21.57
CA GLU A 184 0.13 3.27 -21.09
C GLU A 184 -0.11 2.71 -19.68
N ASP A 185 -0.82 3.47 -18.84
CA ASP A 185 -1.04 3.19 -17.42
C ASP A 185 -2.53 3.11 -17.07
N LEU A 186 -2.95 2.00 -16.47
CA LEU A 186 -4.30 1.80 -15.94
C LEU A 186 -4.20 1.29 -14.50
N GLU A 187 -4.71 2.10 -13.58
CA GLU A 187 -4.77 1.80 -12.16
C GLU A 187 -6.24 1.72 -11.72
N ILE A 188 -6.68 0.53 -11.35
CA ILE A 188 -8.03 0.21 -10.89
C ILE A 188 -7.91 -0.23 -9.43
N VAL A 189 -8.49 0.53 -8.53
CA VAL A 189 -8.32 0.39 -7.08
C VAL A 189 -9.69 0.23 -6.43
N TYR A 190 -9.93 -0.87 -5.74
CA TYR A 190 -11.17 -1.16 -5.03
C TYR A 190 -12.47 -1.13 -5.87
N CYS A 191 -12.37 -1.18 -7.20
CA CYS A 191 -13.54 -1.21 -8.07
C CYS A 191 -14.10 -2.63 -8.27
N ALA A 192 -15.42 -2.78 -8.25
CA ALA A 192 -16.08 -4.06 -8.52
C ALA A 192 -16.20 -4.33 -10.02
N LEU A 193 -15.62 -5.43 -10.49
CA LEU A 193 -15.52 -5.78 -11.91
C LEU A 193 -16.53 -6.88 -12.27
N ALA A 194 -17.74 -6.52 -12.68
CA ALA A 194 -18.85 -7.46 -12.87
C ALA A 194 -18.51 -8.68 -13.75
N ARG A 195 -17.68 -8.48 -14.81
CA ARG A 195 -17.03 -9.56 -15.58
C ARG A 195 -15.65 -9.10 -16.09
N PRO A 196 -14.51 -9.50 -15.48
CA PRO A 196 -13.19 -8.94 -15.80
C PRO A 196 -12.57 -9.41 -17.13
N LYS A 197 -13.22 -10.33 -17.88
CA LYS A 197 -12.72 -10.87 -19.17
C LYS A 197 -12.81 -9.88 -20.36
N LEU A 198 -12.93 -8.58 -20.11
CA LEU A 198 -13.32 -7.56 -21.11
C LEU A 198 -12.50 -6.25 -21.05
N ILE A 199 -11.40 -6.19 -20.28
CA ILE A 199 -10.45 -5.07 -20.35
C ILE A 199 -9.77 -5.09 -21.73
N SER A 200 -10.18 -4.20 -22.62
CA SER A 200 -9.71 -4.14 -24.01
C SER A 200 -8.73 -2.99 -24.19
N SER A 201 -7.46 -3.27 -24.45
CA SER A 201 -6.45 -2.27 -24.82
C SER A 201 -5.35 -2.89 -25.68
N GLN A 202 -4.78 -2.09 -26.59
CA GLN A 202 -3.63 -2.44 -27.42
C GLN A 202 -2.36 -1.64 -27.05
N SER A 203 -2.46 -0.75 -26.06
CA SER A 203 -1.48 0.30 -25.73
C SER A 203 -0.91 0.17 -24.31
N LEU A 204 -1.53 -0.67 -23.48
CA LEU A 204 -1.29 -0.73 -22.04
C LEU A 204 0.06 -1.40 -21.68
N LYS A 205 0.85 -0.71 -20.85
CA LYS A 205 2.17 -1.16 -20.37
C LYS A 205 2.17 -1.52 -18.89
N ARG A 206 1.34 -0.86 -18.07
CA ARG A 206 1.15 -1.17 -16.65
C ARG A 206 -0.33 -1.27 -16.31
N LEU A 207 -0.73 -2.44 -15.82
CA LEU A 207 -2.06 -2.71 -15.29
C LEU A 207 -1.95 -2.98 -13.79
N THR A 208 -2.42 -2.05 -12.98
CA THR A 208 -2.49 -2.21 -11.52
C THR A 208 -3.95 -2.42 -11.13
N ILE A 209 -4.40 -3.66 -11.00
CA ILE A 209 -5.71 -3.97 -10.43
C ILE A 209 -5.53 -4.34 -8.95
N LYS A 210 -5.60 -3.33 -8.09
CA LYS A 210 -5.76 -3.51 -6.64
C LYS A 210 -7.25 -3.79 -6.39
N ARG A 211 -7.70 -5.03 -6.62
CA ARG A 211 -9.07 -5.40 -6.26
C ARG A 211 -9.28 -5.17 -4.76
N VAL A 212 -10.53 -4.89 -4.36
CA VAL A 212 -10.96 -5.26 -3.01
C VAL A 212 -10.66 -6.75 -2.85
N PRO A 213 -10.05 -7.22 -1.74
CA PRO A 213 -10.04 -8.65 -1.46
C PRO A 213 -11.49 -9.15 -1.46
N ASP A 214 -11.76 -10.33 -2.04
CA ASP A 214 -13.07 -10.97 -1.99
C ASP A 214 -13.38 -11.35 -0.53
N GLY A 215 -13.86 -10.36 0.24
CA GLY A 215 -13.89 -10.37 1.70
C GLY A 215 -13.89 -9.01 2.42
N ILE A 216 -13.55 -7.88 1.78
CA ILE A 216 -13.63 -6.54 2.42
C ILE A 216 -14.76 -5.66 1.85
N LEU A 217 -15.98 -6.15 2.05
CA LEU A 217 -17.14 -5.29 2.32
C LEU A 217 -17.91 -5.85 3.52
N ASP A 218 -17.32 -5.73 4.72
CA ASP A 218 -18.15 -5.30 5.85
C ASP A 218 -18.24 -3.78 5.76
N ARG A 219 -19.46 -3.26 5.61
CA ARG A 219 -19.76 -1.92 5.08
C ARG A 219 -19.72 -0.85 6.18
N THR A 220 -18.71 -0.94 7.05
CA THR A 220 -18.72 -0.31 8.39
C THR A 220 -17.39 0.21 8.96
N THR A 221 -16.18 -0.23 8.54
CA THR A 221 -14.96 -0.07 9.41
C THR A 221 -13.54 0.10 8.79
N GLY A 222 -13.32 0.09 7.47
CA GLY A 222 -12.05 -0.31 6.78
C GLY A 222 -10.65 0.27 7.16
N ARG A 223 -9.58 -0.54 6.95
CA ARG A 223 -8.13 -0.16 6.78
C ARG A 223 -7.17 -1.36 6.48
N MET A 224 -5.98 -1.11 5.90
CA MET A 224 -5.00 -2.13 5.38
C MET A 224 -3.48 -1.85 5.70
N LEU A 225 -2.53 -2.84 5.66
CA LEU A 225 -1.04 -2.80 5.98
C LEU A 225 -0.18 -3.98 5.39
N PRO A 226 1.20 -3.91 5.23
CA PRO A 226 2.04 -4.53 4.12
C PRO A 226 3.32 -5.45 4.37
N ARG A 227 3.67 -6.26 3.32
CA ARG A 227 4.85 -7.17 3.08
C ARG A 227 6.28 -6.54 3.01
N LYS A 228 7.38 -7.36 3.01
CA LYS A 228 8.81 -6.91 2.95
C LYS A 228 9.88 -8.01 2.64
N ALA A 229 10.97 -7.68 1.92
CA ALA A 229 12.10 -8.57 1.55
C ALA A 229 13.55 -8.02 1.85
N PRO A 230 14.65 -8.85 1.79
CA PRO A 230 16.01 -8.58 2.36
C PRO A 230 17.09 -8.14 1.31
N LYS A 231 18.45 -8.27 1.38
CA LYS A 231 19.49 -9.01 2.19
C LYS A 231 20.95 -8.48 1.91
N ILE A 232 21.85 -8.25 2.89
CA ILE A 232 23.34 -8.04 2.69
C ILE A 232 24.17 -8.58 3.89
N ALA A 233 25.37 -9.14 3.63
CA ALA A 233 26.48 -9.44 4.56
C ALA A 233 27.81 -9.59 3.76
N SER A 234 29.06 -9.62 4.26
CA SER A 234 29.70 -9.53 5.60
C SER A 234 31.21 -9.12 5.43
N ALA A 235 31.97 -8.87 6.52
CA ALA A 235 33.45 -8.76 6.48
C ALA A 235 34.13 -9.07 7.84
N ALA A 236 35.37 -9.56 7.81
CA ALA A 236 36.28 -9.80 8.95
C ALA A 236 37.67 -9.16 8.64
N ALA A 237 38.69 -9.12 9.50
CA ALA A 237 38.91 -9.72 10.83
C ALA A 237 39.93 -8.89 11.65
N ALA A 238 40.07 -9.18 12.95
CA ALA A 238 41.19 -8.74 13.79
C ALA A 238 41.49 -9.76 14.91
N ALA A 239 42.73 -9.79 15.41
CA ALA A 239 43.24 -10.83 16.32
C ALA A 239 43.34 -10.33 17.80
N PRO A 240 43.98 -11.08 18.72
CA PRO A 240 43.40 -11.38 20.03
C PRO A 240 43.32 -10.18 20.98
N VAL A 241 42.09 -9.80 21.33
CA VAL A 241 41.83 -8.88 22.46
C VAL A 241 41.85 -9.69 23.75
N GLU A 242 42.41 -9.11 24.83
CA GLU A 242 42.27 -9.67 26.18
C GLU A 242 40.80 -9.99 26.49
N GLY A 243 40.54 -11.10 27.21
CA GLY A 243 39.19 -11.62 27.50
C GLY A 243 38.32 -10.78 28.45
N ARG A 244 38.38 -9.45 28.34
CA ARG A 244 37.38 -8.53 28.90
C ARG A 244 36.10 -8.73 28.10
N ASP A 245 35.02 -9.10 28.79
CA ASP A 245 33.72 -9.34 28.15
C ASP A 245 33.04 -8.01 27.75
N HIS A 246 33.57 -7.39 26.71
CA HIS A 246 33.02 -6.17 26.11
C HIS A 246 31.61 -6.37 25.55
N MET A 247 31.24 -7.61 25.21
CA MET A 247 29.89 -7.94 24.75
C MET A 247 28.88 -7.84 25.90
N SER A 248 29.20 -8.37 27.09
CA SER A 248 28.37 -8.17 28.30
C SER A 248 28.41 -6.75 28.87
N ASN A 249 29.05 -5.78 28.22
CA ASN A 249 28.90 -4.35 28.51
C ASN A 249 27.87 -3.66 27.59
N LEU A 250 27.36 -4.33 26.54
CA LEU A 250 26.34 -3.78 25.64
C LEU A 250 24.95 -3.71 26.33
N PRO A 251 24.05 -2.79 25.94
CA PRO A 251 22.66 -2.81 26.41
C PRO A 251 21.90 -4.06 25.92
N ASP A 252 20.97 -4.60 26.71
CA ASP A 252 20.26 -5.84 26.36
C ASP A 252 19.49 -5.74 25.02
N GLY A 253 18.95 -4.57 24.68
CA GLY A 253 18.32 -4.33 23.38
C GLY A 253 19.27 -4.51 22.19
N VAL A 254 20.58 -4.21 22.35
CA VAL A 254 21.60 -4.46 21.33
C VAL A 254 21.92 -5.95 21.25
N LEU A 255 22.01 -6.63 22.40
CA LEU A 255 22.25 -8.08 22.45
C LEU A 255 21.10 -8.86 21.81
N GLN A 256 19.85 -8.53 22.13
CA GLN A 256 18.67 -9.14 21.50
C GLN A 256 18.57 -8.81 20.01
N HIS A 257 18.99 -7.62 19.59
CA HIS A 257 19.08 -7.31 18.16
C HIS A 257 20.12 -8.18 17.45
N ILE A 258 21.31 -8.38 18.02
CA ILE A 258 22.34 -9.29 17.47
C ILE A 258 21.81 -10.73 17.39
N LEU A 259 21.18 -11.23 18.47
CA LEU A 259 20.59 -12.57 18.49
C LEU A 259 19.49 -12.75 17.42
N SER A 260 18.74 -11.69 17.07
CA SER A 260 17.65 -11.76 16.08
C SER A 260 18.08 -12.08 14.64
N PHE A 261 19.38 -12.04 14.35
CA PHE A 261 19.96 -12.43 13.06
C PHE A 261 20.47 -13.88 13.03
N LEU A 262 20.61 -14.55 14.19
CA LEU A 262 21.22 -15.88 14.29
C LEU A 262 20.18 -17.02 14.16
N PRO A 263 20.58 -18.22 13.72
CA PRO A 263 19.79 -19.44 13.88
C PRO A 263 19.53 -19.77 15.35
N ALA A 264 18.39 -20.39 15.65
CA ALA A 264 17.96 -20.69 17.02
C ALA A 264 18.97 -21.56 17.80
N GLN A 265 19.67 -22.47 17.11
CA GLN A 265 20.77 -23.25 17.70
C GLN A 265 21.91 -22.36 18.19
N ASP A 266 22.34 -21.39 17.39
CA ASP A 266 23.45 -20.51 17.72
C ASP A 266 23.05 -19.47 18.78
N VAL A 267 21.79 -19.00 18.76
CA VAL A 267 21.18 -18.22 19.85
C VAL A 267 21.30 -18.95 21.17
N VAL A 268 20.91 -20.24 21.24
CA VAL A 268 21.07 -21.06 22.45
C VAL A 268 22.54 -21.30 22.80
N ARG A 269 23.42 -21.58 21.81
CA ARG A 269 24.87 -21.75 22.04
C ARG A 269 25.52 -20.51 22.66
N THR A 270 24.98 -19.30 22.47
CA THR A 270 25.51 -18.11 23.16
C THR A 270 25.46 -18.20 24.69
N CYS A 271 24.64 -19.09 25.27
CA CYS A 271 24.50 -19.23 26.72
C CYS A 271 25.80 -19.60 27.46
N VAL A 272 26.80 -20.16 26.77
CA VAL A 272 28.11 -20.51 27.37
C VAL A 272 29.14 -19.38 27.28
N LEU A 273 28.89 -18.31 26.50
CA LEU A 273 29.88 -17.25 26.26
C LEU A 273 30.21 -16.46 27.53
N ALA A 274 29.20 -16.13 28.33
CA ALA A 274 29.37 -15.53 29.66
C ALA A 274 28.10 -15.61 30.52
N LYS A 275 28.23 -15.32 31.81
CA LYS A 275 27.13 -15.39 32.80
C LYS A 275 25.88 -14.59 32.40
N ARG A 276 26.04 -13.43 31.75
CA ARG A 276 24.91 -12.59 31.29
C ARG A 276 24.15 -13.23 30.12
N TRP A 277 24.85 -13.95 29.24
CA TRP A 277 24.28 -14.57 28.04
C TRP A 277 23.49 -15.86 28.34
N ARG A 278 23.75 -16.48 29.50
CA ARG A 278 23.17 -17.76 29.94
C ARG A 278 21.66 -17.89 29.74
N HIS A 279 20.92 -16.78 29.85
CA HIS A 279 19.45 -16.72 29.79
C HIS A 279 18.91 -15.79 28.67
N LEU A 280 19.75 -15.21 27.81
CA LEU A 280 19.28 -14.27 26.77
C LEU A 280 18.46 -14.94 25.67
N TRP A 281 18.69 -16.23 25.40
CA TRP A 281 17.93 -17.02 24.43
C TRP A 281 16.47 -17.27 24.88
N GLU A 282 16.21 -17.30 26.19
CA GLU A 282 14.86 -17.43 26.78
C GLU A 282 13.99 -16.21 26.47
N SER A 283 14.63 -15.03 26.38
CA SER A 283 13.99 -13.75 26.11
C SER A 283 14.11 -13.27 24.65
N SER A 284 14.76 -14.04 23.76
CA SER A 284 14.85 -13.68 22.33
C SER A 284 13.45 -13.62 21.71
N THR A 285 13.07 -12.47 21.16
CA THR A 285 11.78 -12.34 20.46
C THR A 285 11.84 -12.86 19.02
N VAL A 286 13.01 -13.28 18.53
CA VAL A 286 13.17 -13.87 17.20
C VAL A 286 13.79 -15.26 17.30
N LEU A 287 13.18 -16.24 16.62
CA LEU A 287 13.70 -17.59 16.44
C LEU A 287 13.71 -17.95 14.95
N ARG A 288 14.83 -18.52 14.49
CA ARG A 288 15.02 -18.96 13.09
C ARG A 288 15.48 -20.40 13.08
N PHE A 289 14.61 -21.30 12.66
CA PHE A 289 14.85 -22.72 12.50
C PHE A 289 15.15 -23.00 11.01
N VAL A 290 16.37 -23.45 10.74
CA VAL A 290 16.79 -23.88 9.40
C VAL A 290 17.12 -25.35 9.49
N CYS A 291 16.30 -26.19 8.85
CA CYS A 291 16.40 -27.64 8.85
C CYS A 291 16.52 -28.09 7.39
N GLY A 292 17.72 -27.89 6.84
CA GLY A 292 18.04 -28.12 5.43
C GLY A 292 19.54 -28.02 5.15
N GLY A 293 19.97 -28.63 4.05
CA GLY A 293 21.37 -28.62 3.60
C GLY A 293 22.33 -29.62 4.29
N LEU A 294 21.84 -30.50 5.17
CA LEU A 294 22.64 -31.54 5.83
C LEU A 294 22.14 -32.94 5.44
N LYS A 295 23.04 -33.74 4.87
CA LYS A 295 22.73 -34.97 4.11
C LYS A 295 22.59 -36.24 4.95
N GLU A 296 22.70 -36.14 6.27
CA GLU A 296 22.77 -37.29 7.17
C GLU A 296 21.49 -37.42 8.02
N PRO A 297 20.73 -38.53 7.91
CA PRO A 297 19.42 -38.65 8.56
C PRO A 297 19.41 -38.46 10.08
N GLY A 298 20.47 -38.88 10.78
CA GLY A 298 20.56 -38.74 12.24
C GLY A 298 20.58 -37.28 12.71
N PHE A 299 21.26 -36.41 11.97
CA PHE A 299 21.31 -34.99 12.33
C PHE A 299 19.96 -34.28 12.11
N VAL A 300 19.11 -34.80 11.21
CA VAL A 300 17.75 -34.29 11.01
C VAL A 300 16.87 -34.59 12.23
N ASP A 301 16.99 -35.78 12.83
CA ASP A 301 16.31 -36.09 14.09
C ASP A 301 16.89 -35.27 15.28
N GLU A 302 18.21 -35.04 15.35
CA GLU A 302 18.83 -34.16 16.36
C GLU A 302 18.34 -32.70 16.25
N ILE A 303 18.22 -32.15 15.03
CA ILE A 303 17.58 -30.85 14.81
C ILE A 303 16.14 -30.89 15.32
N GLN A 304 15.37 -31.94 14.96
CA GLN A 304 13.97 -32.03 15.31
C GLN A 304 13.73 -32.10 16.82
N GLU A 305 14.55 -32.88 17.56
CA GLU A 305 14.51 -32.92 19.02
C GLU A 305 14.95 -31.58 19.65
N PHE A 306 15.95 -30.89 19.08
CA PHE A 306 16.31 -29.55 19.52
C PHE A 306 15.16 -28.53 19.34
N VAL A 307 14.47 -28.57 18.20
CA VAL A 307 13.30 -27.68 17.95
C VAL A 307 12.16 -28.04 18.90
N ASP A 308 11.82 -29.32 19.05
CA ASP A 308 10.82 -29.80 20.01
C ASP A 308 11.14 -29.32 21.44
N HIS A 309 12.38 -29.45 21.89
CA HIS A 309 12.79 -29.06 23.24
C HIS A 309 12.76 -27.54 23.44
N LEU A 310 13.37 -26.77 22.51
CA LEU A 310 13.40 -25.30 22.61
C LEU A 310 12.00 -24.70 22.55
N LEU A 311 11.14 -25.18 21.63
CA LEU A 311 9.78 -24.68 21.51
C LEU A 311 8.94 -24.99 22.76
N ARG A 312 9.05 -26.19 23.35
CA ARG A 312 8.39 -26.53 24.63
C ARG A 312 8.83 -25.58 25.75
N LEU A 313 10.13 -25.31 25.89
CA LEU A 313 10.65 -24.36 26.88
C LEU A 313 10.09 -22.95 26.67
N ARG A 314 9.91 -22.51 25.41
CA ARG A 314 9.38 -21.18 25.09
C ARG A 314 7.88 -21.02 25.34
N ILE A 315 7.05 -22.07 25.24
CA ILE A 315 5.66 -22.02 25.71
C ILE A 315 5.62 -21.68 27.20
N HIS A 316 6.40 -22.42 28.00
CA HIS A 316 6.41 -22.28 29.45
C HIS A 316 7.07 -20.99 29.93
N GLY A 317 8.05 -20.45 29.18
CA GLY A 317 8.67 -19.16 29.46
C GLY A 317 7.76 -17.95 29.21
N GLY A 318 6.68 -18.09 28.42
CA GLY A 318 5.66 -17.07 28.21
C GLY A 318 6.11 -15.80 27.45
N THR A 319 7.39 -15.72 27.05
CA THR A 319 8.00 -14.60 26.33
C THR A 319 7.50 -14.56 24.87
N PRO A 320 6.71 -13.53 24.47
CA PRO A 320 6.14 -13.47 23.13
C PRO A 320 7.22 -13.43 22.05
N LEU A 321 6.97 -14.11 20.93
CA LEU A 321 7.80 -14.01 19.73
C LEU A 321 7.34 -12.84 18.85
N ASP A 322 8.27 -11.97 18.47
CA ASP A 322 8.08 -11.02 17.37
C ASP A 322 8.19 -11.72 16.01
N THR A 323 9.13 -12.66 15.86
CA THR A 323 9.28 -13.45 14.62
C THR A 323 9.64 -14.92 14.91
N CYS A 324 8.97 -15.86 14.25
CA CYS A 324 9.39 -17.25 14.15
C CYS A 324 9.50 -17.63 12.68
N GLU A 325 10.64 -18.16 12.27
CA GLU A 325 10.92 -18.55 10.89
C GLU A 325 11.32 -20.02 10.84
N PHE A 326 10.62 -20.81 10.04
CA PHE A 326 10.93 -22.20 9.73
C PHE A 326 11.29 -22.29 8.25
N ARG A 327 12.48 -22.83 7.95
CA ARG A 327 12.86 -23.26 6.60
C ARG A 327 13.16 -24.75 6.63
N LEU A 328 12.39 -25.53 5.88
CA LEU A 328 12.43 -26.99 5.84
C LEU A 328 12.69 -27.48 4.41
N ASP A 329 13.66 -28.37 4.30
CA ASP A 329 14.16 -28.96 3.05
C ASP A 329 13.43 -30.27 2.73
N GLU A 330 13.33 -30.63 1.45
CA GLU A 330 12.54 -31.75 0.91
C GLU A 330 12.82 -33.10 1.62
N TYR A 331 14.05 -33.27 2.11
CA TYR A 331 14.50 -34.46 2.84
C TYR A 331 13.80 -34.68 4.20
N CYS A 332 12.94 -33.76 4.65
CA CYS A 332 12.09 -33.88 5.85
C CYS A 332 10.92 -34.87 5.66
N ARG A 333 11.26 -36.16 5.53
CA ARG A 333 10.34 -37.32 5.38
C ARG A 333 9.08 -37.20 6.25
N THR A 334 7.94 -37.67 5.75
CA THR A 334 6.56 -37.53 6.29
C THR A 334 6.37 -37.57 7.81
N ALA A 335 7.13 -38.33 8.60
CA ALA A 335 7.09 -38.26 10.07
C ALA A 335 7.43 -36.86 10.63
N ALA A 336 8.30 -36.11 9.94
CA ALA A 336 8.65 -34.73 10.24
C ALA A 336 7.48 -33.75 10.02
N MET A 337 6.48 -34.09 9.19
CA MET A 337 5.34 -33.20 8.96
C MET A 337 4.43 -33.10 10.19
N ALA A 338 4.24 -34.19 10.93
CA ALA A 338 3.52 -34.14 12.21
C ALA A 338 4.26 -33.25 13.24
N ARG A 339 5.60 -33.30 13.26
CA ARG A 339 6.45 -32.40 14.05
C ARG A 339 6.33 -30.95 13.57
N PHE A 340 6.38 -30.67 12.26
CA PHE A 340 6.26 -29.32 11.70
C PHE A 340 4.92 -28.66 12.00
N ILE A 341 3.80 -29.40 11.83
CA ILE A 341 2.46 -28.94 12.19
C ILE A 341 2.41 -28.56 13.68
N LEU A 342 2.95 -29.43 14.55
CA LEU A 342 3.06 -29.17 15.98
C LEU A 342 3.92 -27.92 16.26
N TRP A 343 5.05 -27.72 15.58
CA TRP A 343 5.90 -26.53 15.75
C TRP A 343 5.20 -25.24 15.35
N ILE A 344 4.38 -25.26 14.29
CA ILE A 344 3.54 -24.12 13.89
C ILE A 344 2.54 -23.82 15.01
N HIS A 345 1.80 -24.81 15.50
CA HIS A 345 0.85 -24.63 16.61
C HIS A 345 1.54 -24.12 17.89
N ILE A 346 2.75 -24.59 18.20
CA ILE A 346 3.55 -24.08 19.32
C ILE A 346 3.98 -22.64 19.09
N ALA A 347 4.46 -22.26 17.90
CA ALA A 347 4.84 -20.87 17.60
C ALA A 347 3.64 -19.92 17.75
N LEU A 348 2.46 -20.34 17.29
CA LEU A 348 1.19 -19.61 17.45
C LEU A 348 0.79 -19.47 18.93
N GLN A 349 1.01 -20.50 19.77
CA GLN A 349 0.84 -20.45 21.23
C GLN A 349 1.88 -19.55 21.93
N CYS A 350 3.12 -19.52 21.45
CA CYS A 350 4.20 -18.61 21.86
C CYS A 350 3.95 -17.15 21.42
N LYS A 351 2.70 -16.82 21.03
CA LYS A 351 2.24 -15.48 20.71
C LYS A 351 3.01 -14.83 19.56
N VAL A 352 3.49 -15.64 18.61
CA VAL A 352 4.28 -15.16 17.46
C VAL A 352 3.54 -14.10 16.68
N ARG A 353 4.21 -12.98 16.34
CA ARG A 353 3.66 -11.92 15.50
C ARG A 353 3.97 -12.11 14.01
N VAL A 354 5.19 -12.49 13.64
CA VAL A 354 5.56 -12.81 12.25
C VAL A 354 5.92 -14.29 12.16
N LEU A 355 5.10 -15.10 11.50
CA LEU A 355 5.44 -16.49 11.19
C LEU A 355 5.91 -16.58 9.73
N ARG A 356 7.01 -17.30 9.49
CA ARG A 356 7.53 -17.55 8.14
C ARG A 356 7.71 -19.05 7.94
N LEU A 357 7.12 -19.60 6.88
CA LEU A 357 7.11 -21.01 6.55
C LEU A 357 7.61 -21.17 5.11
N ASN A 358 8.86 -21.59 4.98
CA ASN A 358 9.46 -22.02 3.73
C ASN A 358 9.57 -23.56 3.78
N TYR A 359 8.90 -24.26 2.87
CA TYR A 359 8.89 -25.72 2.84
C TYR A 359 8.65 -26.24 1.43
N SER A 360 9.70 -26.77 0.81
CA SER A 360 9.62 -27.53 -0.44
C SER A 360 9.10 -28.94 -0.16
N GLY A 361 7.80 -29.16 -0.34
CA GLY A 361 7.21 -30.49 -0.27
C GLY A 361 5.68 -30.47 -0.21
N GLN A 362 5.10 -31.67 -0.36
CA GLN A 362 3.65 -31.86 -0.27
C GLN A 362 3.15 -31.67 1.17
N PHE A 363 2.13 -30.83 1.34
CA PHE A 363 1.42 -30.65 2.61
C PHE A 363 0.29 -31.71 2.73
N PRO A 364 0.12 -32.38 3.89
CA PRO A 364 -0.91 -33.41 4.05
C PRO A 364 -2.32 -32.81 3.95
N SER A 365 -3.27 -33.58 3.41
CA SER A 365 -4.70 -33.22 3.42
C SER A 365 -5.16 -32.92 4.84
N LEU A 366 -5.80 -31.78 5.05
CA LEU A 366 -6.29 -31.35 6.35
C LEU A 366 -7.76 -31.70 6.53
N ASP A 367 -8.07 -32.40 7.61
CA ASP A 367 -9.43 -32.85 7.94
C ASP A 367 -10.30 -31.69 8.46
N GLY A 368 -10.74 -30.82 7.54
CA GLY A 368 -11.87 -29.91 7.68
C GLY A 368 -11.73 -28.69 8.62
N HIS A 369 -10.77 -28.72 9.55
CA HIS A 369 -10.57 -27.70 10.59
C HIS A 369 -9.58 -26.59 10.20
N PRO A 370 -9.73 -25.35 10.74
CA PRO A 370 -8.80 -24.25 10.50
C PRO A 370 -7.39 -24.58 11.03
N PHE A 371 -6.37 -24.45 10.17
CA PHE A 371 -5.00 -24.83 10.53
C PHE A 371 -4.31 -23.80 11.42
N PHE A 372 -4.56 -22.51 11.17
CA PHE A 372 -3.92 -21.39 11.84
C PHE A 372 -4.85 -20.78 12.90
N ILE A 373 -4.47 -20.94 14.17
CA ILE A 373 -5.22 -20.46 15.34
C ILE A 373 -4.30 -19.56 16.18
N SER A 374 -4.44 -18.23 16.11
CA SER A 374 -3.65 -17.30 16.94
C SER A 374 -4.24 -15.90 17.07
N GLN A 375 -4.38 -15.45 18.31
CA GLN A 375 -4.74 -14.06 18.64
C GLN A 375 -3.56 -13.08 18.55
N TYR A 376 -2.37 -13.50 18.09
CA TYR A 376 -1.15 -12.71 18.14
C TYR A 376 -0.40 -12.64 16.81
N LEU A 377 -0.59 -13.63 15.93
CA LEU A 377 -0.08 -13.62 14.57
C LEU A 377 -0.57 -12.38 13.84
N LYS A 378 0.37 -11.61 13.28
CA LYS A 378 0.19 -10.37 12.51
C LYS A 378 0.69 -10.48 11.08
N LYS A 379 1.63 -11.38 10.80
CA LYS A 379 2.11 -11.65 9.45
C LYS A 379 2.40 -13.13 9.27
N LEU A 380 2.01 -13.68 8.14
CA LEU A 380 2.34 -15.02 7.68
C LEU A 380 3.05 -14.94 6.33
N GLU A 381 4.16 -15.64 6.21
CA GLU A 381 4.92 -15.79 4.97
C GLU A 381 4.95 -17.29 4.62
N LEU A 382 4.56 -17.64 3.39
CA LEU A 382 4.43 -18.98 2.83
C LEU A 382 5.24 -19.05 1.52
N GLU A 383 6.22 -19.93 1.44
CA GLU A 383 7.19 -20.02 0.34
C GLU A 383 7.46 -21.49 -0.05
N GLY A 384 7.37 -21.84 -1.34
CA GLY A 384 7.81 -23.13 -1.88
C GLY A 384 6.83 -24.32 -1.80
N LEU A 385 5.54 -24.10 -1.54
CA LEU A 385 4.59 -25.19 -1.24
C LEU A 385 4.07 -25.92 -2.51
N ASP A 386 4.57 -27.13 -2.78
CA ASP A 386 4.30 -27.92 -4.00
C ASP A 386 2.83 -28.30 -4.27
N THR A 387 2.01 -28.42 -3.21
CA THR A 387 0.57 -28.69 -3.30
C THR A 387 -0.16 -28.14 -2.08
N LEU A 388 -1.09 -27.21 -2.26
CA LEU A 388 -1.97 -26.78 -1.17
C LEU A 388 -3.19 -27.70 -1.01
N PRO A 389 -3.45 -28.25 0.19
CA PRO A 389 -4.71 -28.93 0.49
C PRO A 389 -5.83 -27.89 0.70
N ASN A 390 -7.04 -28.26 0.30
CA ASN A 390 -8.24 -27.45 0.49
C ASN A 390 -8.33 -26.93 1.95
N ARG A 391 -8.48 -25.61 2.11
CA ARG A 391 -8.54 -24.88 3.40
C ARG A 391 -7.25 -24.74 4.22
N LEU A 392 -6.05 -25.02 3.69
CA LEU A 392 -4.81 -24.59 4.39
C LEU A 392 -4.80 -23.08 4.66
N LEU A 393 -5.36 -22.31 3.71
CA LEU A 393 -5.48 -20.85 3.77
C LEU A 393 -6.72 -20.37 4.56
N ASP A 394 -7.19 -21.17 5.54
CA ASP A 394 -8.19 -20.75 6.53
C ASP A 394 -7.53 -20.21 7.80
N PHE A 395 -7.58 -18.90 7.91
CA PHE A 395 -7.10 -18.05 8.99
C PHE A 395 -8.26 -17.42 9.78
N SER A 396 -9.49 -17.95 9.68
CA SER A 396 -10.64 -17.48 10.47
C SER A 396 -10.38 -17.45 11.98
N CYS A 397 -9.52 -18.34 12.48
CA CYS A 397 -9.07 -18.37 13.87
C CYS A 397 -7.82 -17.52 14.18
N CYS A 398 -7.37 -16.67 13.26
CA CYS A 398 -6.26 -15.73 13.43
C CYS A 398 -6.73 -14.26 13.42
N PRO A 399 -7.46 -13.77 14.43
CA PRO A 399 -8.13 -12.45 14.41
C PRO A 399 -7.19 -11.22 14.39
N ASN A 400 -5.87 -11.40 14.36
CA ASN A 400 -4.88 -10.31 14.26
C ASN A 400 -3.94 -10.40 13.05
N LEU A 401 -4.09 -11.39 12.15
CA LEU A 401 -3.21 -11.62 11.00
C LEU A 401 -3.42 -10.55 9.92
N GLU A 402 -2.55 -9.53 9.90
CA GLU A 402 -2.62 -8.38 8.99
C GLU A 402 -1.99 -8.67 7.61
N ASP A 403 -0.90 -9.44 7.54
CA ASP A 403 -0.13 -9.64 6.30
C ASP A 403 -0.07 -11.10 5.87
N LEU A 404 -0.35 -11.40 4.59
CA LEU A 404 -0.13 -12.71 3.97
C LEU A 404 0.73 -12.59 2.72
N GLU A 405 1.89 -13.24 2.80
CA GLU A 405 2.97 -13.26 1.85
C GLU A 405 3.04 -14.67 1.25
N VAL A 406 2.31 -14.93 0.16
CA VAL A 406 2.44 -16.19 -0.59
C VAL A 406 3.39 -15.95 -1.78
N ASP A 407 4.36 -16.83 -1.95
CA ASP A 407 5.33 -16.83 -3.05
C ASP A 407 5.71 -18.27 -3.44
N ASP A 408 5.91 -18.56 -4.72
CA ASP A 408 6.37 -19.86 -5.24
C ASP A 408 5.58 -21.08 -4.68
N CYS A 409 4.24 -20.98 -4.64
CA CYS A 409 3.35 -22.03 -4.08
C CYS A 409 2.31 -22.48 -5.12
N ASN A 410 2.14 -23.77 -5.32
CA ASN A 410 1.14 -24.33 -6.24
C ASN A 410 -0.25 -24.36 -5.59
N LEU A 411 -1.11 -23.42 -5.98
CA LEU A 411 -2.40 -23.16 -5.34
C LEU A 411 -3.57 -24.01 -5.89
N GLY A 412 -3.40 -24.64 -7.06
CA GLY A 412 -4.41 -25.46 -7.73
C GLY A 412 -5.69 -24.72 -8.16
N ASP A 413 -6.65 -25.46 -8.72
CA ASP A 413 -7.90 -24.91 -9.29
C ASP A 413 -8.93 -24.40 -8.24
N LEU A 414 -8.67 -24.54 -6.93
CA LEU A 414 -9.66 -24.39 -5.86
C LEU A 414 -9.20 -23.46 -4.71
N LEU A 415 -8.71 -22.27 -5.07
CA LEU A 415 -8.32 -21.22 -4.13
C LEU A 415 -9.50 -20.72 -3.27
N LEU A 416 -9.44 -21.02 -1.97
CA LEU A 416 -10.31 -20.44 -0.94
C LEU A 416 -9.44 -19.93 0.22
N ILE A 417 -9.22 -18.62 0.25
CA ILE A 417 -8.58 -17.91 1.37
C ILE A 417 -9.67 -17.39 2.30
N SER A 418 -9.59 -17.74 3.58
CA SER A 418 -10.52 -17.29 4.63
C SER A 418 -9.72 -16.52 5.68
N SER A 419 -10.05 -15.26 5.93
CA SER A 419 -9.49 -14.48 7.04
C SER A 419 -10.42 -13.32 7.39
N GLN A 420 -10.51 -12.99 8.68
CA GLN A 420 -11.28 -11.85 9.19
C GLN A 420 -10.39 -10.63 9.53
N SER A 421 -9.08 -10.79 9.41
CA SER A 421 -8.06 -9.86 9.91
C SER A 421 -7.09 -9.38 8.84
N LEU A 422 -7.12 -10.00 7.66
CA LEU A 422 -6.13 -9.78 6.61
C LEU A 422 -6.23 -8.40 5.99
N LYS A 423 -5.07 -7.73 5.90
CA LYS A 423 -4.92 -6.35 5.50
C LYS A 423 -4.10 -6.18 4.23
N HIS A 424 -3.04 -6.93 3.98
CA HIS A 424 -2.49 -7.10 2.64
C HIS A 424 -2.33 -8.58 2.31
N LEU A 425 -2.79 -8.91 1.11
CA LEU A 425 -2.45 -10.13 0.42
C LEU A 425 -1.48 -9.76 -0.72
N THR A 426 -0.51 -10.61 -0.98
CA THR A 426 0.14 -10.65 -2.30
C THR A 426 0.45 -12.11 -2.60
N ILE A 427 0.31 -12.46 -3.87
CA ILE A 427 0.57 -13.78 -4.44
C ILE A 427 1.54 -13.57 -5.59
N GLN A 428 2.66 -14.28 -5.60
CA GLN A 428 3.76 -14.16 -6.56
C GLN A 428 4.22 -15.57 -6.96
N CYS A 429 4.56 -15.78 -8.23
CA CYS A 429 5.07 -17.07 -8.74
C CYS A 429 4.22 -18.32 -8.38
N CYS A 430 2.90 -18.15 -8.23
CA CYS A 430 1.92 -19.18 -7.86
C CYS A 430 0.94 -19.50 -8.99
#